data_AF-A0A354PIF8-F1
#
_entry.id   AF-A0A354PIF8-F1
#
_cell.length_a   1.000
_cell.length_b   1.000
_cell.length_c   1.000
_cell.angle_alpha   90.00
_cell.angle_beta   90.00
_cell.angle_gamma   90.00
#
_symmetry.space_group_name_H-M   'P 1'
#
loop_
_entity.id
_entity.type
_entity.pdbx_description
1 polymer ?
#
loop_
_entity_poly.entity_id
_entity_poly.type
_entity_poly.pdbx_seq_one_letter_code
_entity_poly.pdbx_strand_id
1 'polypeptide(L)'
;WAIIPGEFAVAENGAIWVRPANMIQRTMIFLTQHLAILVSRSEMAMHMHEAYRRIRELQHCGANGPDFGVFVSGPSKTADIEQSLVIGAHGCRSLQVFLTP
;
A
#
# COMPACT_ATOMS: atom_id res chain seq x y z
N TRP A 1 -9.83 -2.52 -14.01
CA TRP A 1 -8.54 -2.08 -13.42
C TRP A 1 -8.81 -0.87 -12.55
N ALA A 2 -8.23 -0.82 -11.35
CA ALA A 2 -8.17 0.37 -10.51
C ALA A 2 -6.72 0.84 -10.47
N ILE A 3 -6.51 2.15 -10.61
CA ILE A 3 -5.20 2.77 -10.63
C ILE A 3 -5.19 3.82 -9.52
N ILE A 4 -4.25 3.71 -8.59
CA ILE A 4 -4.20 4.60 -7.41
C ILE A 4 -2.77 5.07 -7.14
N PRO A 5 -2.58 6.26 -6.56
CA PRO A 5 -1.30 6.67 -6.00
C PRO A 5 -1.07 6.03 -4.62
N GLY A 6 0.12 5.45 -4.45
CA GLY A 6 0.69 5.13 -3.14
C GLY A 6 1.49 6.32 -2.62
N GLU A 7 1.47 6.53 -1.31
CA GLU A 7 2.17 7.66 -0.68
C GLU A 7 3.68 7.42 -0.65
N PHE A 8 4.08 6.26 -0.14
CA PHE A 8 5.47 5.81 -0.09
C PHE A 8 5.51 4.27 -0.01
N ALA A 9 6.64 3.68 -0.40
CA ALA A 9 6.89 2.24 -0.31
C ALA A 9 7.95 1.91 0.74
N VAL A 10 7.90 0.72 1.31
CA VAL A 10 8.88 0.21 2.28
C VAL A 10 9.66 -0.94 1.66
N ALA A 11 10.95 -0.73 1.45
CA ALA A 11 11.82 -1.71 0.79
C ALA A 11 11.95 -3.03 1.58
N GLU A 12 11.95 -2.95 2.92
CA GLU A 12 12.07 -4.10 3.83
C GLU A 12 11.08 -5.23 3.55
N ASN A 13 9.82 -4.90 3.25
CA ASN A 13 8.73 -5.89 3.14
C ASN A 13 7.84 -5.70 1.90
N GLY A 14 8.21 -4.79 0.99
CA GLY A 14 7.43 -4.49 -0.21
C GLY A 14 6.04 -3.93 0.09
N ALA A 15 5.83 -3.33 1.27
CA ALA A 15 4.58 -2.71 1.64
C ALA A 15 4.47 -1.29 1.08
N ILE A 16 3.28 -0.89 0.66
CA ILE A 16 3.00 0.46 0.18
C ILE A 16 1.99 1.10 1.11
N TRP A 17 2.30 2.29 1.62
CA TRP A 17 1.36 3.07 2.41
C TRP A 17 0.35 3.75 1.49
N VAL A 18 -0.93 3.51 1.74
CA VAL A 18 -2.01 4.03 0.91
C VAL A 18 -3.08 4.68 1.79
N ARG A 19 -3.51 5.89 1.41
CA ARG A 19 -4.51 6.69 2.16
C ARG A 19 -5.83 6.79 1.38
N PRO A 20 -6.98 6.90 2.07
CA PRO A 20 -8.28 7.18 1.45
C PRO A 20 -8.29 8.47 0.63
N ALA A 21 -7.51 9.48 1.02
CA ALA A 21 -7.38 10.73 0.27
C ALA A 21 -6.89 10.51 -1.18
N ASN A 22 -6.23 9.37 -1.44
CA ASN A 22 -5.70 9.01 -2.74
C ASN A 22 -6.73 8.25 -3.60
N MET A 23 -7.99 8.11 -3.15
CA MET A 23 -9.00 7.28 -3.81
C MET A 23 -10.40 7.90 -3.80
N ILE A 24 -11.17 7.55 -4.83
CA ILE A 24 -12.60 7.90 -4.91
C ILE A 24 -13.40 7.07 -3.88
N GLN A 25 -13.09 5.78 -3.75
CA GLN A 25 -13.74 4.85 -2.82
C GLN A 25 -12.70 3.98 -2.13
N ARG A 26 -12.79 3.87 -0.80
CA ARG A 26 -11.86 3.06 0.02
C ARG A 26 -11.86 1.58 -0.37
N THR A 27 -12.96 1.10 -0.93
CA THR A 27 -13.12 -0.29 -1.37
C THR A 27 -12.28 -0.64 -2.59
N MET A 28 -11.72 0.34 -3.32
CA MET A 28 -10.96 0.10 -4.54
C MET A 28 -9.76 -0.85 -4.34
N ILE A 29 -9.05 -0.72 -3.22
CA ILE A 29 -7.90 -1.59 -2.89
C ILE A 29 -8.30 -2.99 -2.41
N PHE A 30 -9.57 -3.18 -2.04
CA PHE A 30 -10.05 -4.44 -1.46
C PHE A 30 -10.85 -5.29 -2.45
N LEU A 31 -11.66 -4.65 -3.32
CA LEU A 31 -12.65 -5.33 -4.16
C LEU A 31 -12.25 -5.41 -5.65
N THR A 32 -11.26 -4.63 -6.09
CA THR A 32 -10.89 -4.62 -7.51
C THR A 32 -10.15 -5.90 -7.88
N GLN A 33 -10.50 -6.51 -9.02
CA GLN A 33 -9.80 -7.69 -9.53
C GLN A 33 -8.35 -7.39 -9.97
N HIS A 34 -8.11 -6.23 -10.58
CA HIS A 34 -6.80 -5.81 -11.08
C HIS A 34 -6.45 -4.41 -10.55
N LEU A 35 -5.40 -4.33 -9.74
CA LEU A 35 -4.94 -3.11 -9.07
C LEU A 35 -3.57 -2.69 -9.60
N ALA A 36 -3.42 -1.41 -9.93
CA ALA A 36 -2.15 -0.77 -10.21
C ALA A 36 -1.88 0.33 -9.18
N ILE A 37 -0.68 0.32 -8.59
CA ILE A 37 -0.25 1.34 -7.62
C ILE A 37 0.96 2.07 -8.17
N LEU A 38 0.89 3.41 -8.23
CA LEU A 38 2.01 4.26 -8.61
C LEU A 38 2.70 4.78 -7.36
N VAL A 39 4.02 4.63 -7.29
CA VAL A 39 4.84 5.15 -6.18
C VAL A 39 6.07 5.83 -6.75
N SER A 40 6.38 7.03 -6.27
CA SER A 40 7.63 7.71 -6.63
C SER A 40 8.84 6.96 -6.06
N ARG A 41 9.92 6.86 -6.86
CA ARG A 41 11.21 6.34 -6.39
C ARG A 41 11.81 7.19 -5.27
N SER A 42 11.51 8.49 -5.24
CA SER A 42 11.94 9.37 -4.14
C SER A 42 11.22 9.06 -2.82
N GLU A 43 10.04 8.43 -2.89
CA GLU A 43 9.19 8.10 -1.74
C GLU A 43 9.40 6.65 -1.28
N MET A 44 10.65 6.20 -1.22
CA MET A 44 10.99 4.91 -0.62
C MET A 44 11.54 5.11 0.80
N ALA A 45 10.98 4.36 1.75
CA ALA A 45 11.53 4.14 3.07
C ALA A 45 12.28 2.80 3.08
N MET A 46 13.42 2.75 3.79
CA MET A 46 14.19 1.50 3.85
C MET A 46 13.51 0.47 4.74
N HIS A 47 13.00 0.91 5.90
CA HIS A 47 12.45 0.03 6.94
C HIS A 47 11.17 0.58 7.56
N MET A 48 10.40 -0.28 8.22
CA MET A 48 9.11 0.09 8.84
C MET A 48 9.25 1.18 9.90
N HIS A 49 10.38 1.24 10.63
CA HIS A 49 10.64 2.28 11.62
C HIS A 49 10.65 3.69 11.01
N GLU A 50 11.22 3.80 9.80
CA GLU A 50 11.23 5.04 9.02
C GLU A 50 9.82 5.37 8.51
N ALA A 51 9.11 4.36 7.98
CA ALA A 51 7.72 4.50 7.54
C ALA A 51 6.80 5.05 8.63
N TYR A 52 6.88 4.51 9.85
CA TYR A 52 6.09 4.99 10.98
C TYR A 52 6.47 6.41 11.42
N ARG A 53 7.74 6.82 11.23
CA ARG A 53 8.15 8.20 11.51
C ARG A 53 7.52 9.16 10.50
N ARG A 54 7.56 8.83 9.20
CA ARG A 54 6.91 9.61 8.14
C ARG A 54 5.40 9.73 8.39
N ILE A 55 4.73 8.64 8.78
CA ILE A 55 3.30 8.67 9.14
C ILE A 55 3.08 9.68 10.28
N ARG A 56 3.84 9.62 11.37
CA ARG A 56 3.69 10.60 12.48
C ARG A 56 3.90 12.04 12.04
N GLU A 57 4.90 12.30 11.19
CA GLU A 57 5.15 13.64 10.64
C GLU A 57 3.94 14.15 9.84
N LEU A 58 3.36 13.30 8.97
CA LEU A 58 2.13 13.63 8.24
C LEU A 58 0.96 13.95 9.16
N GLN A 59 0.83 13.24 10.29
CA GLN A 59 -0.22 13.49 11.30
C GLN A 59 -0.02 14.84 12.01
N HIS A 60 1.22 15.17 12.37
CA HIS A 60 1.55 16.41 13.08
C HIS A 60 1.37 17.66 12.21
N CYS A 61 1.44 17.55 10.89
CA CYS A 61 1.30 18.69 9.98
C CYS A 61 -0.15 19.14 9.72
N GLY A 62 -1.16 18.50 10.33
CA GLY A 62 -2.58 18.89 10.17
C GLY A 62 -3.09 18.80 8.72
N ALA A 63 -2.38 18.07 7.86
CA ALA A 63 -2.67 17.95 6.44
C ALA A 63 -3.85 16.99 6.21
N ASN A 64 -5.07 17.52 6.37
CA ASN A 64 -6.34 17.00 5.87
C ASN A 64 -6.82 15.62 6.40
N GLY A 65 -7.56 15.65 7.52
CA GLY A 65 -8.56 14.62 7.85
C GLY A 65 -8.01 13.31 8.44
N PRO A 66 -8.89 12.38 8.83
CA PRO A 66 -8.53 11.28 9.73
C PRO A 66 -7.44 10.38 9.14
N ASP A 67 -6.41 10.17 9.95
CA ASP A 67 -5.12 9.47 9.77
C ASP A 67 -5.21 7.97 9.44
N PHE A 68 -6.32 7.54 8.84
CA PHE A 68 -6.46 6.17 8.43
C PHE A 68 -5.72 5.96 7.12
N GLY A 69 -4.74 5.07 7.13
CA GLY A 69 -4.16 4.49 5.93
C GLY A 69 -3.91 3.01 6.18
N VAL A 70 -3.60 2.30 5.10
CA VAL A 70 -3.28 0.88 5.17
C VAL A 70 -1.99 0.61 4.43
N PHE A 71 -1.22 -0.33 4.95
CA PHE A 71 -0.13 -0.94 4.21
C PHE A 71 -0.68 -2.04 3.31
N VAL A 72 -0.48 -1.88 2.01
CA VAL A 72 -0.78 -2.91 1.00
C VAL A 72 0.53 -3.63 0.68
N SER A 73 0.61 -4.92 0.98
CA SER A 73 1.76 -5.77 0.66
C SER A 73 1.33 -6.96 -0.20
N GLY A 74 2.31 -7.58 -0.87
CA GLY A 74 2.13 -8.80 -1.65
C GLY A 74 1.66 -10.01 -0.82
N PRO A 75 1.48 -11.18 -1.47
CA PRO A 75 0.70 -12.29 -0.92
C PRO A 75 1.09 -12.66 0.51
N SER A 76 0.06 -13.05 1.28
CA SER A 76 0.15 -13.23 2.73
C SER A 76 1.33 -14.09 3.16
N LYS A 77 1.98 -13.70 4.26
CA LYS A 77 2.97 -14.50 4.97
C LYS A 77 2.39 -15.85 5.45
N THR A 78 1.07 -16.01 5.58
CA THR A 78 0.47 -17.33 5.84
C THR A 78 0.62 -18.30 4.68
N ALA A 79 0.82 -17.85 3.44
CA ALA A 79 1.18 -18.76 2.34
C ALA A 79 2.56 -19.43 2.56
N ASP A 80 3.44 -18.79 3.33
CA ASP A 80 4.74 -19.32 3.76
C ASP A 80 4.59 -20.37 4.88
N ILE A 81 3.54 -20.26 5.71
CA ILE A 81 3.27 -21.16 6.84
C ILE A 81 2.41 -22.35 6.43
N GLU A 82 1.32 -22.10 5.69
CA GLU A 82 0.35 -23.12 5.25
C GLU A 82 0.77 -23.81 3.93
N GLN A 83 1.90 -23.40 3.33
CA GLN A 83 2.40 -23.84 2.03
C GLN A 83 1.38 -23.80 0.87
N SER A 84 0.27 -23.08 1.06
CA SER A 84 -0.80 -22.94 0.08
C SER A 84 -1.00 -21.46 -0.21
N LEU A 85 -0.58 -21.05 -1.40
CA LEU A 85 -0.83 -19.71 -1.88
C LEU A 85 -2.26 -19.61 -2.39
N VAL A 86 -3.17 -19.09 -1.56
CA VAL A 86 -4.53 -18.76 -2.01
C VAL A 86 -4.52 -17.36 -2.63
N ILE A 87 -4.54 -17.30 -3.96
CA ILE A 87 -4.54 -16.05 -4.73
C ILE A 87 -5.97 -15.51 -4.81
N GLY A 88 -6.21 -14.32 -4.27
CA GLY A 88 -7.48 -13.58 -4.45
C GLY A 88 -8.62 -13.93 -3.50
N ALA A 89 -8.39 -14.70 -2.42
CA ALA A 89 -9.39 -14.85 -1.34
C ALA A 89 -9.50 -13.57 -0.49
N HIS A 90 -8.39 -12.84 -0.32
CA HIS A 90 -8.33 -11.56 0.38
C HIS A 90 -7.51 -10.56 -0.46
N GLY A 91 -8.20 -9.73 -1.27
CA GLY A 91 -7.59 -8.68 -2.11
C GLY A 91 -7.69 -8.92 -3.62
N CYS A 92 -6.97 -8.11 -4.40
CA CYS A 92 -7.00 -8.18 -5.87
C CYS A 92 -6.37 -9.47 -6.42
N ARG A 93 -6.84 -9.93 -7.59
CA ARG A 93 -6.27 -11.09 -8.31
C ARG A 93 -4.91 -10.80 -8.92
N SER A 94 -4.68 -9.55 -9.33
CA SER A 94 -3.38 -9.10 -9.83
C SER A 94 -3.05 -7.71 -9.30
N LEU A 95 -1.81 -7.55 -8.83
CA LEU A 95 -1.22 -6.28 -8.42
C LEU A 95 -0.06 -5.94 -9.35
N GLN A 96 -0.04 -4.73 -9.90
CA GLN A 96 1.13 -4.14 -10.57
C GLN A 96 1.56 -2.89 -9.82
N VAL A 97 2.87 -2.76 -9.59
CA VAL A 97 3.45 -1.57 -8.94
C VAL A 97 4.35 -0.86 -9.94
N PHE A 98 4.11 0.43 -10.14
CA PHE A 98 4.88 1.28 -11.04
C PHE A 98 5.73 2.24 -10.21
N LEU A 99 7.05 2.13 -10.36
CA LEU A 99 8.00 3.06 -9.75
C LEU A 99 8.25 4.23 -10.70
N THR A 100 7.60 5.37 -10.42
CA THR A 100 7.75 6.59 -11.21
C THR A 100 9.04 7.31 -10.83
N PRO A 101 9.65 8.09 -11.74
CA PRO A 101 10.79 8.95 -11.44
C PRO A 101 10.55 9.85 -10.23
#